data_AF-A0A327JJ80-F1
#
_entry.id   AF-A0A327JJ80-F1
#
_cell.length_a   1.000
_cell.length_b   1.000
_cell.length_c   1.000
_cell.angle_alpha   90.00
_cell.angle_beta   90.00
_cell.angle_gamma   90.00
#
_symmetry.space_group_name_H-M   'P 1'
#
loop_
_entity.id
_entity.type
_entity.pdbx_description
1 polymer ?
#
loop_
_entity_poly.entity_id
_entity_poly.type
_entity_poly.pdbx_seq_one_letter_code
_entity_poly.pdbx_strand_id
1 'polypeptide(L)'
;MKDFFEYKEQINKCSKCGLCMSVCPLYELTGNDCANARGKFAMLEGVLNNKIDFDKDVKKYLDMCLKCNACKDFCPSAIDAPEIISSAQEYYFKTHKKNIKDYISKFIEEALNKSIQSNNQKLEQILDKYQVIKFKETISFTFHKPCRLNNLELFNSFLEKADNIQYIEMKDYDKCCGFSGQFYFNYPQLSNEIIQQKIQNIRDTKCKYVLTMCKGCEFAINHGLKNSQDFKVMSITDFITRFAEL
;
A
#
# COMPACT_ATOMS: atom_id res chain seq x y z
N MET A 1 2.68 7.94 -17.39
CA MET A 1 1.81 6.77 -17.21
C MET A 1 0.65 6.92 -18.20
N LYS A 2 0.23 5.84 -18.86
CA LYS A 2 -0.93 5.86 -19.76
C LYS A 2 -2.23 6.07 -18.99
N ASP A 3 -3.24 6.66 -19.62
CA ASP A 3 -4.58 6.77 -19.02
C ASP A 3 -5.19 5.38 -18.83
N PHE A 4 -5.97 5.18 -17.77
CA PHE A 4 -6.59 3.90 -17.44
C PHE A 4 -7.45 3.36 -18.61
N PHE A 5 -8.17 4.22 -19.34
CA PHE A 5 -9.00 3.77 -20.46
C PHE A 5 -8.18 3.26 -21.65
N GLU A 6 -6.93 3.70 -21.80
CA GLU A 6 -6.02 3.19 -22.85
C GLU A 6 -5.65 1.71 -22.63
N TYR A 7 -5.82 1.20 -21.41
CA TYR A 7 -5.57 -0.20 -21.09
C TYR A 7 -6.74 -1.14 -21.43
N LYS A 8 -7.84 -0.64 -21.99
CA LYS A 8 -9.03 -1.45 -22.34
C LYS A 8 -8.67 -2.69 -23.16
N GLU A 9 -7.85 -2.53 -24.20
CA GLU A 9 -7.42 -3.66 -25.03
C GLU A 9 -6.57 -4.66 -24.25
N GLN A 10 -5.68 -4.19 -23.38
CA GLN A 10 -4.82 -5.08 -22.58
C GLN A 10 -5.63 -5.84 -21.51
N ILE A 11 -6.64 -5.20 -20.92
CA ILE A 11 -7.56 -5.85 -19.98
C ILE A 11 -8.35 -6.94 -20.72
N ASN A 12 -8.81 -6.66 -21.94
CA ASN A 12 -9.53 -7.62 -22.77
C ASN A 12 -8.66 -8.79 -23.27
N LYS A 13 -7.33 -8.64 -23.32
CA LYS A 13 -6.41 -9.76 -23.61
C LYS A 13 -6.38 -10.82 -22.51
N CYS A 14 -6.88 -10.50 -21.31
CA CYS A 14 -6.87 -11.45 -20.20
C CYS A 14 -7.85 -12.59 -20.48
N SER A 15 -7.33 -13.79 -20.79
CA SER A 15 -8.14 -15.00 -21.01
C SER A 15 -8.78 -15.57 -19.73
N LYS A 16 -8.64 -14.88 -18.59
CA LYS A 16 -9.14 -15.29 -17.27
C LYS A 16 -8.72 -16.72 -16.84
N CYS A 17 -7.57 -17.20 -17.32
CA CYS A 17 -7.09 -18.56 -17.09
C CYS A 17 -6.71 -18.90 -15.63
N GLY A 18 -6.55 -17.90 -14.76
CA GLY A 18 -6.28 -18.11 -13.33
C GLY A 18 -4.81 -18.30 -12.94
N LEU A 19 -3.86 -18.31 -13.89
CA LEU A 19 -2.43 -18.47 -13.55
C LEU A 19 -1.91 -17.46 -12.52
N CYS A 20 -2.37 -16.20 -12.60
CA CYS A 20 -2.02 -15.17 -11.62
C CYS A 20 -2.47 -15.48 -10.18
N MET A 21 -3.44 -16.38 -9.98
CA MET A 21 -3.92 -16.80 -8.65
C MET A 21 -2.86 -17.63 -7.94
N SER A 22 -2.20 -18.53 -8.68
CA SER A 22 -1.15 -19.42 -8.16
C SER A 22 0.12 -18.71 -7.69
N VAL A 23 0.30 -17.45 -8.09
CA VAL A 23 1.47 -16.63 -7.75
C VAL A 23 1.10 -15.39 -6.93
N CYS A 24 -0.18 -15.19 -6.63
CA CYS A 24 -0.63 -14.06 -5.83
C CYS A 24 -0.62 -14.44 -4.35
N PRO A 25 0.30 -13.89 -3.54
CA PRO A 25 0.41 -14.27 -2.14
C PRO A 25 -0.82 -13.84 -1.32
N LEU A 26 -1.56 -12.83 -1.79
CA LEU A 26 -2.81 -12.42 -1.15
C LEU A 26 -3.93 -13.41 -1.39
N TYR A 27 -4.02 -13.97 -2.60
CA TYR A 27 -5.02 -14.97 -2.91
C TYR A 27 -4.75 -16.25 -2.12
N GLU A 28 -3.50 -16.70 -2.08
CA GLU A 28 -3.09 -17.87 -1.32
C GLU A 28 -3.44 -17.76 0.17
N LEU A 29 -3.30 -16.55 0.75
CA LEU A 29 -3.65 -16.30 2.14
C LEU A 29 -5.13 -16.09 2.42
N THR A 30 -5.85 -15.40 1.54
CA THR A 30 -7.22 -14.94 1.82
C THR A 30 -8.29 -15.78 1.14
N GLY A 31 -7.93 -16.56 0.11
CA GLY A 31 -8.89 -17.20 -0.80
C GLY A 31 -9.73 -16.22 -1.61
N ASN A 32 -9.51 -14.91 -1.49
CA ASN A 32 -10.36 -13.89 -2.08
C ASN A 32 -10.00 -13.66 -3.54
N ASP A 33 -10.88 -14.08 -4.44
CA ASP A 33 -10.65 -13.98 -5.89
C ASP A 33 -10.51 -12.53 -6.39
N CYS A 34 -11.11 -11.55 -5.69
CA CYS A 34 -10.96 -10.13 -6.02
C CYS A 34 -9.57 -9.57 -5.66
N ALA A 35 -8.78 -10.28 -4.85
CA ALA A 35 -7.45 -9.83 -4.42
C ALA A 35 -6.36 -10.06 -5.49
N ASN A 36 -6.53 -11.05 -6.38
CA ASN A 36 -5.57 -11.37 -7.43
C ASN A 36 -5.78 -10.53 -8.70
N ALA A 37 -4.85 -10.64 -9.67
CA ALA A 37 -4.91 -9.86 -10.90
C ALA A 37 -6.14 -10.17 -11.77
N ARG A 38 -6.56 -11.44 -11.87
CA ARG A 38 -7.72 -11.84 -12.68
C ARG A 38 -9.01 -11.24 -12.15
N GLY A 39 -9.26 -11.34 -10.84
CA GLY A 39 -10.44 -10.75 -10.23
C GLY A 39 -10.48 -9.24 -10.40
N LYS A 40 -9.34 -8.55 -10.21
CA LYS A 40 -9.21 -7.11 -10.48
C LYS A 40 -9.52 -6.77 -11.92
N PHE A 41 -9.07 -7.58 -12.87
CA PHE A 41 -9.35 -7.35 -14.28
C PHE A 41 -10.83 -7.56 -14.61
N ALA A 42 -11.51 -8.52 -13.98
CA ALA A 42 -12.95 -8.68 -14.13
C ALA A 42 -13.71 -7.45 -13.59
N MET A 43 -13.29 -6.92 -12.43
CA MET A 43 -13.88 -5.68 -11.89
C MET A 43 -13.62 -4.48 -12.80
N LEU A 44 -12.37 -4.27 -13.23
CA LEU A 44 -11.99 -3.16 -14.10
C LEU A 44 -12.66 -3.23 -15.48
N GLU A 45 -12.84 -4.44 -16.03
CA GLU A 45 -13.63 -4.65 -17.24
C GLU A 45 -15.11 -4.28 -17.05
N GLY A 46 -15.69 -4.59 -15.88
CA GLY A 46 -17.03 -4.15 -15.52
C GLY A 46 -17.13 -2.62 -15.46
N VAL A 47 -16.14 -1.96 -14.86
CA VAL A 47 -16.03 -0.49 -14.81
C VAL A 47 -15.93 0.11 -16.21
N LEU A 48 -15.05 -0.42 -17.07
CA LEU A 48 -14.86 0.07 -18.44
C LEU A 48 -16.11 -0.09 -19.33
N ASN A 49 -16.99 -1.01 -18.97
CA ASN A 49 -18.25 -1.27 -19.68
C ASN A 49 -19.47 -0.68 -18.96
N ASN A 50 -19.28 0.19 -17.97
CA ASN A 50 -20.34 0.81 -17.16
C ASN A 50 -21.32 -0.20 -16.52
N LYS A 51 -20.83 -1.40 -16.19
CA LYS A 51 -21.60 -2.46 -15.50
C LYS A 51 -21.38 -2.45 -13.99
N ILE A 52 -20.27 -1.85 -13.56
CA ILE A 52 -19.87 -1.73 -12.16
C ILE A 52 -19.48 -0.27 -11.93
N ASP A 53 -20.01 0.34 -10.88
CA ASP A 53 -19.61 1.69 -10.48
C ASP A 53 -18.17 1.66 -9.96
N PHE A 54 -17.35 2.64 -10.36
CA PHE A 54 -15.98 2.73 -9.89
C PHE A 54 -15.94 3.33 -8.46
N ASP A 55 -16.44 2.59 -7.48
CA ASP A 55 -16.64 3.07 -6.11
C ASP A 55 -15.52 2.68 -5.12
N LYS A 56 -15.78 2.91 -3.83
CA LYS A 56 -14.84 2.62 -2.74
C LYS A 56 -14.56 1.12 -2.58
N ASP A 57 -15.48 0.24 -2.96
CA ASP A 57 -15.29 -1.20 -2.85
C ASP A 57 -14.36 -1.70 -3.95
N VAL A 58 -14.50 -1.18 -5.18
CA VAL A 58 -13.53 -1.42 -6.25
C VAL A 58 -12.14 -0.92 -5.83
N LYS A 59 -12.07 0.33 -5.31
CA LYS A 59 -10.80 0.92 -4.83
C LYS A 59 -10.13 0.05 -3.77
N LYS A 60 -10.89 -0.43 -2.79
CA LYS A 60 -10.39 -1.30 -1.70
C LYS A 60 -9.64 -2.51 -2.25
N TYR A 61 -10.19 -3.20 -3.26
CA TYR A 61 -9.52 -4.36 -3.85
C TYR A 61 -8.31 -3.98 -4.70
N LEU A 62 -8.36 -2.86 -5.44
CA LEU A 62 -7.19 -2.35 -6.16
C LEU A 62 -6.02 -2.06 -5.21
N ASP A 63 -6.30 -1.41 -4.07
CA ASP A 63 -5.33 -1.06 -3.02
C ASP A 63 -4.67 -2.25 -2.35
N MET A 64 -5.28 -3.44 -2.43
CA MET A 64 -4.61 -4.66 -1.99
C MET A 64 -3.41 -5.02 -2.87
N CYS A 65 -3.23 -4.45 -4.06
CA CYS A 65 -2.10 -4.82 -4.93
C CYS A 65 -0.75 -4.51 -4.27
N LEU A 66 0.05 -5.55 -4.02
CA LEU A 66 1.38 -5.42 -3.43
C LEU A 66 2.44 -4.86 -4.38
N LYS A 67 2.12 -4.72 -5.68
CA LYS A 67 3.04 -4.30 -6.75
C LYS A 67 4.33 -5.13 -6.79
N CYS A 68 4.20 -6.45 -6.61
CA CYS A 68 5.31 -7.40 -6.55
C CYS A 68 5.73 -8.00 -7.90
N ASN A 69 5.04 -7.66 -8.99
CA ASN A 69 5.26 -8.12 -10.37
C ASN A 69 5.10 -9.63 -10.65
N ALA A 70 4.85 -10.47 -9.65
CA ALA A 70 4.69 -11.92 -9.85
C ALA A 70 3.64 -12.29 -10.91
N CYS A 71 2.49 -11.60 -10.95
CA CYS A 71 1.45 -11.87 -11.94
C CYS A 71 1.82 -11.43 -13.37
N LYS A 72 2.70 -10.43 -13.53
CA LYS A 72 3.23 -10.01 -14.83
C LYS A 72 4.16 -11.08 -15.38
N ASP A 73 5.10 -11.53 -14.55
CA ASP A 73 6.15 -12.47 -14.95
C ASP A 73 5.57 -13.84 -15.34
N PHE A 74 4.46 -14.24 -14.71
CA PHE A 74 3.76 -15.50 -15.01
C PHE A 74 2.65 -15.38 -16.06
N CYS A 75 2.37 -14.19 -16.61
CA CYS A 75 1.27 -14.02 -17.55
C CYS A 75 1.65 -14.48 -18.97
N PRO A 76 1.04 -15.52 -19.54
CA PRO A 76 1.34 -15.97 -20.90
C PRO A 76 0.90 -14.94 -21.97
N SER A 77 -0.06 -14.08 -21.63
CA SER A 77 -0.54 -13.00 -22.48
C SER A 77 0.32 -11.72 -22.38
N ALA A 78 1.42 -11.76 -21.64
CA ALA A 78 2.36 -10.65 -21.41
C ALA A 78 1.67 -9.36 -20.91
N ILE A 79 0.67 -9.53 -20.05
CA ILE A 79 -0.07 -8.41 -19.46
C ILE A 79 0.69 -7.87 -18.25
N ASP A 80 0.95 -6.56 -18.24
CA ASP A 80 1.49 -5.86 -17.08
C ASP A 80 0.36 -5.48 -16.10
N ALA A 81 -0.13 -6.47 -15.36
CA ALA A 81 -1.22 -6.25 -14.40
C ALA A 81 -0.90 -5.22 -13.30
N PRO A 82 0.30 -5.18 -12.69
CA PRO A 82 0.66 -4.16 -11.71
C PRO A 82 0.57 -2.73 -12.24
N GLU A 83 1.01 -2.49 -13.48
CA GLU A 83 0.93 -1.17 -14.14
C GLU A 83 -0.53 -0.77 -14.40
N ILE A 84 -1.34 -1.68 -14.94
CA ILE A 84 -2.77 -1.44 -15.19
C ILE A 84 -3.51 -1.10 -13.89
N ILE A 85 -3.26 -1.86 -12.82
CA ILE A 85 -3.85 -1.61 -11.51
C ILE A 85 -3.41 -0.24 -10.98
N SER A 86 -2.13 0.11 -11.12
CA SER A 86 -1.61 1.41 -10.68
C SER A 86 -2.26 2.57 -11.45
N SER A 87 -2.43 2.43 -12.76
CA SER A 87 -3.15 3.40 -13.59
C SER A 87 -4.62 3.54 -13.18
N ALA A 88 -5.30 2.42 -12.87
CA ALA A 88 -6.67 2.43 -12.36
C ALA A 88 -6.78 3.12 -11.00
N GLN A 89 -5.85 2.88 -10.08
CA GLN A 89 -5.78 3.58 -8.79
C GLN A 89 -5.59 5.09 -8.99
N GLU A 90 -4.71 5.48 -9.91
CA GLU A 90 -4.48 6.89 -10.24
C GLU A 90 -5.74 7.54 -10.84
N TYR A 91 -6.42 6.84 -11.74
CA TYR A 91 -7.66 7.30 -12.36
C TYR A 91 -8.78 7.45 -11.33
N TYR A 92 -9.00 6.45 -10.48
CA TYR A 92 -9.96 6.52 -9.37
C TYR A 92 -9.67 7.78 -8.54
N PHE A 93 -8.42 7.95 -8.15
CA PHE A 93 -8.00 9.09 -7.37
C PHE A 93 -8.26 10.41 -8.09
N LYS A 94 -8.03 10.54 -9.40
CA LYS A 94 -8.32 11.78 -10.16
C LYS A 94 -9.81 12.10 -10.26
N THR A 95 -10.65 11.09 -10.42
CA THR A 95 -12.09 11.24 -10.68
C THR A 95 -12.94 11.33 -9.43
N HIS A 96 -12.48 10.74 -8.32
CA HIS A 96 -13.21 10.69 -7.05
C HIS A 96 -12.71 11.70 -6.03
N LYS A 97 -11.84 12.64 -6.43
CA LYS A 97 -11.36 13.71 -5.55
C LYS A 97 -12.53 14.51 -5.02
N LYS A 98 -12.52 14.72 -3.70
CA LYS A 98 -13.41 15.69 -3.08
C LYS A 98 -12.63 16.85 -2.44
N ASN A 99 -11.44 16.62 -1.85
CA ASN A 99 -10.77 17.64 -1.01
C ASN A 99 -9.23 17.75 -1.18
N ILE A 100 -8.65 18.84 -0.65
CA ILE A 100 -7.19 19.15 -0.63
C ILE A 100 -6.34 18.04 0.03
N LYS A 101 -6.91 17.33 1.02
CA LYS A 101 -6.28 16.21 1.73
C LYS A 101 -5.84 15.10 0.80
N ASP A 102 -6.66 14.80 -0.21
CA ASP A 102 -6.38 13.78 -1.20
C ASP A 102 -5.11 14.14 -2.00
N TYR A 103 -4.94 15.41 -2.39
CA TYR A 103 -3.80 15.87 -3.18
C TYR A 103 -2.45 15.70 -2.47
N ILE A 104 -2.37 16.08 -1.20
CA ILE A 104 -1.14 15.93 -0.40
C ILE A 104 -0.77 14.46 -0.26
N SER A 105 -1.78 13.61 -0.06
CA SER A 105 -1.64 12.17 0.04
C SER A 105 -1.04 11.54 -1.23
N LYS A 106 -1.55 11.89 -2.41
CA LYS A 106 -0.93 11.39 -3.67
C LYS A 106 0.48 11.91 -3.86
N PHE A 107 0.76 13.15 -3.50
CA PHE A 107 2.12 13.69 -3.60
C PHE A 107 3.11 12.87 -2.76
N ILE A 108 2.71 12.48 -1.55
CA ILE A 108 3.49 11.59 -0.69
C ILE A 108 3.62 10.19 -1.29
N GLU A 109 2.57 9.62 -1.90
CA GLU A 109 2.68 8.34 -2.64
C GLU A 109 3.62 8.40 -3.84
N GLU A 110 3.61 9.50 -4.60
CA GLU A 110 4.52 9.67 -5.72
C GLU A 110 5.98 9.81 -5.25
N ALA A 111 6.19 10.52 -4.14
CA ALA A 111 7.47 10.58 -3.44
C ALA A 111 7.93 9.20 -2.95
N LEU A 112 7.02 8.42 -2.36
CA LEU A 112 7.25 7.04 -1.91
C LEU A 112 7.71 6.15 -3.07
N ASN A 113 6.97 6.17 -4.18
CA ASN A 113 7.25 5.31 -5.34
C ASN A 113 8.58 5.66 -6.02
N LYS A 114 8.97 6.95 -6.04
CA LYS A 114 10.26 7.40 -6.59
C LYS A 114 11.46 7.03 -5.70
N SER A 115 11.29 7.03 -4.37
CA SER A 115 12.35 6.60 -3.44
C SER A 115 12.77 5.12 -3.62
N ILE A 116 11.89 4.30 -4.20
CA ILE A 116 12.14 2.88 -4.52
C ILE A 116 12.89 2.72 -5.86
N GLN A 117 12.91 3.74 -6.73
CA GLN A 117 13.59 3.77 -8.03
C GLN A 117 14.40 5.07 -8.20
N SER A 118 15.62 5.11 -7.65
CA SER A 118 16.76 6.02 -7.96
C SER A 118 16.54 7.48 -8.43
N ASN A 119 17.30 8.39 -7.80
CA ASN A 119 17.60 9.81 -8.08
C ASN A 119 16.65 10.89 -7.51
N ASN A 120 16.93 11.21 -6.24
CA ASN A 120 16.33 12.22 -5.36
C ASN A 120 16.79 13.67 -5.65
N GLN A 121 16.51 14.25 -6.81
CA GLN A 121 16.69 15.70 -7.02
C GLN A 121 15.37 16.48 -7.19
N LYS A 122 14.25 15.81 -7.47
CA LYS A 122 12.94 16.46 -7.67
C LYS A 122 12.00 16.41 -6.46
N LEU A 123 12.34 15.66 -5.41
CA LEU A 123 11.48 15.49 -4.23
C LEU A 123 11.52 16.70 -3.29
N GLU A 124 12.70 17.26 -3.03
CA GLU A 124 12.88 18.40 -2.11
C GLU A 124 12.14 19.65 -2.60
N GLN A 125 12.24 19.97 -3.89
CA GLN A 125 11.60 21.16 -4.48
C GLN A 125 10.07 21.18 -4.40
N ILE A 126 9.42 20.02 -4.29
CA ILE A 126 7.95 19.95 -4.21
C ILE A 126 7.50 19.92 -2.73
N LEU A 127 8.34 19.39 -1.84
CA LEU A 127 8.13 19.39 -0.40
C LEU A 127 8.20 20.80 0.20
N ASP A 128 9.04 21.69 -0.33
CA ASP A 128 9.15 23.09 0.15
C ASP A 128 7.94 23.98 -0.19
N LYS A 129 7.06 23.51 -1.08
CA LYS A 129 5.94 24.31 -1.59
C LYS A 129 4.66 24.20 -0.74
N TYR A 130 4.59 23.26 0.20
CA TYR A 130 3.37 22.97 0.97
C TYR A 130 3.63 22.79 2.48
N GLN A 131 2.67 23.31 3.25
CA GLN A 131 2.61 23.63 4.68
C GLN A 131 3.01 22.53 5.68
N VAL A 132 3.23 22.99 6.92
CA VAL A 132 3.10 22.19 8.15
C VAL A 132 1.80 21.38 8.11
N ILE A 133 1.88 20.08 8.29
CA ILE A 133 0.74 19.17 8.37
C ILE A 133 0.25 19.20 9.82
N LYS A 134 -0.83 19.94 10.08
CA LYS A 134 -1.40 20.04 11.42
C LYS A 134 -2.37 18.90 11.69
N PHE A 135 -2.32 18.35 12.89
CA PHE A 135 -3.32 17.40 13.40
C PHE A 135 -4.07 18.06 14.56
N LYS A 136 -5.39 17.84 14.66
CA LYS A 136 -6.25 18.51 15.65
C LYS A 136 -5.82 18.25 17.10
N GLU A 137 -5.40 17.01 17.34
CA GLU A 137 -5.00 16.48 18.62
C GLU A 137 -3.66 15.77 18.45
N THR A 138 -2.89 15.63 19.53
CA THR A 138 -1.63 14.91 19.47
C THR A 138 -1.88 13.43 19.18
N ILE A 139 -1.44 12.96 18.01
CA ILE A 139 -1.58 11.55 17.63
C ILE A 139 -0.25 10.82 17.83
N SER A 140 -0.25 9.83 18.72
CA SER A 140 0.89 8.95 18.92
C SER A 140 0.87 7.76 17.95
N PHE A 141 2.02 7.50 17.34
CA PHE A 141 2.20 6.38 16.41
C PHE A 141 3.60 5.77 16.53
N THR A 142 3.72 4.53 16.07
CA THR A 142 5.02 3.90 15.82
C THR A 142 5.20 3.63 14.34
N PHE A 143 6.42 3.31 13.91
CA PHE A 143 6.77 3.12 12.51
C PHE A 143 7.45 1.77 12.31
N HIS A 144 7.08 1.07 11.24
CA HIS A 144 7.82 -0.08 10.74
C HIS A 144 8.52 0.27 9.44
N LYS A 145 9.86 0.26 9.47
CA LYS A 145 10.71 0.48 8.31
C LYS A 145 10.70 -0.78 7.42
N PRO A 146 10.18 -0.71 6.18
CA PRO A 146 10.23 -1.84 5.27
C PRO A 146 11.67 -2.20 4.88
N CYS A 147 11.95 -3.48 4.68
CA CYS A 147 13.28 -3.96 4.27
C CYS A 147 13.77 -3.41 2.92
N ARG A 148 12.86 -3.03 2.02
CA ARG A 148 13.18 -2.44 0.70
C ARG A 148 13.27 -0.92 0.72
N LEU A 149 13.07 -0.27 1.87
CA LEU A 149 13.16 1.17 2.00
C LEU A 149 14.62 1.58 2.21
N ASN A 150 15.24 2.14 1.16
CA ASN A 150 16.68 2.41 1.11
C ASN A 150 17.13 3.54 2.05
N ASN A 151 16.30 4.55 2.28
CA ASN A 151 16.58 5.65 3.20
C ASN A 151 15.30 6.11 3.93
N LEU A 152 15.47 6.94 4.96
CA LEU A 152 14.36 7.46 5.76
C LEU A 152 14.01 8.92 5.43
N GLU A 153 14.50 9.47 4.31
CA GLU A 153 14.34 10.90 3.98
C GLU A 153 12.88 11.34 4.00
N LEU A 154 11.98 10.55 3.40
CA LEU A 154 10.55 10.89 3.40
C LEU A 154 9.91 10.77 4.79
N PHE A 155 10.31 9.77 5.57
CA PHE A 155 9.80 9.59 6.93
C PHE A 155 10.26 10.72 7.84
N ASN A 156 11.54 11.10 7.76
CA ASN A 156 12.12 12.21 8.51
C ASN A 156 11.48 13.54 8.09
N SER A 157 11.30 13.78 6.79
CA SER A 157 10.61 14.98 6.30
C SER A 157 9.15 15.06 6.78
N PHE A 158 8.46 13.91 6.89
CA PHE A 158 7.14 13.86 7.51
C PHE A 158 7.20 14.24 8.99
N LEU A 159 8.15 13.72 9.77
CA LEU A 159 8.32 14.07 11.18
C LEU A 159 8.64 15.55 11.39
N GLU A 160 9.44 16.15 10.52
CA GLU A 160 9.82 17.57 10.58
C GLU A 160 8.64 18.51 10.26
N LYS A 161 7.74 18.07 9.37
CA LYS A 161 6.64 18.91 8.87
C LYS A 161 5.32 18.68 9.58
N ALA A 162 5.17 17.58 10.31
CA ALA A 162 3.95 17.26 11.02
C ALA A 162 3.95 17.89 12.43
N ASP A 163 2.87 18.60 12.74
CA ASP A 163 2.62 19.22 14.04
C ASP A 163 1.51 18.48 14.79
N ASN A 164 1.58 18.42 16.12
CA ASN A 164 0.72 17.55 16.95
C ASN A 164 0.82 16.06 16.61
N ILE A 165 2.05 15.56 16.44
CA ILE A 165 2.33 14.12 16.37
C ILE A 165 3.33 13.70 17.45
N GLN A 166 3.27 12.43 17.83
CA GLN A 166 4.24 11.82 18.74
C GLN A 166 4.72 10.49 18.17
N TYR A 167 5.95 10.47 17.67
CA TYR A 167 6.59 9.23 17.23
C TYR A 167 7.19 8.48 18.42
N ILE A 168 6.79 7.22 18.59
CA ILE A 168 7.37 6.29 19.58
C ILE A 168 8.10 5.20 18.80
N GLU A 169 9.42 5.17 18.89
CA GLU A 169 10.23 4.17 18.20
C GLU A 169 9.96 2.77 18.75
N MET A 170 9.65 1.85 17.85
CA MET A 170 9.42 0.45 18.17
C MET A 170 10.77 -0.27 18.29
N LYS A 171 10.89 -1.18 19.27
CA LYS A 171 12.01 -2.12 19.32
C LYS A 171 12.11 -2.89 18.00
N ASP A 172 13.31 -2.96 17.42
CA ASP A 172 13.56 -3.65 16.16
C ASP A 172 12.68 -3.13 15.00
N TYR A 173 12.45 -1.81 14.92
CA TYR A 173 11.51 -1.21 13.95
C TYR A 173 11.82 -1.56 12.48
N ASP A 174 13.08 -1.84 12.15
CA ASP A 174 13.60 -2.17 10.83
C ASP A 174 13.79 -3.68 10.57
N LYS A 175 13.61 -4.53 11.59
CA LYS A 175 13.58 -5.98 11.39
C LYS A 175 12.33 -6.40 10.60
N CYS A 176 12.50 -7.45 9.80
CA CYS A 176 11.50 -7.99 8.89
C CYS A 176 10.12 -8.13 9.54
N CYS A 177 9.06 -7.82 8.78
CA CYS A 177 7.67 -8.04 9.20
C CYS A 177 7.24 -9.51 9.11
N GLY A 178 8.06 -10.40 8.54
CA GLY A 178 7.81 -11.84 8.40
C GLY A 178 7.09 -12.25 7.12
N PHE A 179 6.79 -11.32 6.21
CA PHE A 179 6.12 -11.59 4.94
C PHE A 179 7.03 -11.32 3.73
N SER A 180 7.57 -12.39 3.16
CA SER A 180 8.56 -12.38 2.07
C SER A 180 8.09 -13.13 0.83
N GLY A 181 6.76 -13.17 0.58
CA GLY A 181 6.20 -13.93 -0.54
C GLY A 181 6.42 -15.42 -0.34
N GLN A 182 7.19 -16.07 -1.21
CA GLN A 182 7.40 -17.54 -1.18
C GLN A 182 7.94 -18.07 0.15
N PHE A 183 8.85 -17.36 0.82
CA PHE A 183 9.38 -17.82 2.10
C PHE A 183 8.28 -17.91 3.17
N TYR A 184 7.27 -17.03 3.15
CA TYR A 184 6.13 -17.12 4.05
C TYR A 184 5.38 -18.45 3.90
N PHE A 185 5.21 -18.92 2.66
CA PHE A 185 4.49 -20.15 2.36
C PHE A 185 5.35 -21.41 2.56
N ASN A 186 6.65 -21.32 2.26
CA ASN A 186 7.58 -22.43 2.45
C ASN A 186 7.92 -22.65 3.93
N TYR A 187 7.88 -21.60 4.75
CA TYR A 187 8.25 -21.63 6.18
C TYR A 187 7.20 -20.93 7.06
N PRO A 188 5.94 -21.39 7.08
CA PRO A 188 4.83 -20.67 7.70
C PRO A 188 4.98 -20.54 9.22
N GLN A 189 5.57 -21.54 9.88
CA GLN A 189 5.82 -21.49 11.33
C GLN A 189 6.80 -20.36 11.66
N LEU A 190 7.96 -20.33 11.00
CA LEU A 190 8.99 -19.31 11.20
C LEU A 190 8.49 -17.92 10.82
N SER A 191 7.78 -17.78 9.70
CA SER A 191 7.19 -16.50 9.32
C SER A 191 6.18 -15.99 10.33
N ASN A 192 5.35 -16.88 10.90
CA ASN A 192 4.42 -16.50 11.95
C ASN A 192 5.13 -16.10 13.24
N GLU A 193 6.22 -16.75 13.63
CA GLU A 193 7.04 -16.34 14.79
C GLU A 193 7.58 -14.92 14.61
N ILE A 194 8.11 -14.60 13.42
CA ILE A 194 8.60 -13.25 13.09
C ILE A 194 7.45 -12.22 13.16
N ILE A 195 6.29 -12.54 12.58
CA ILE A 195 5.11 -11.67 12.62
C ILE A 195 4.66 -11.43 14.06
N GLN A 196 4.58 -12.48 14.89
CA GLN A 196 4.14 -12.34 16.28
C GLN A 196 5.15 -11.53 17.11
N GLN A 197 6.46 -11.72 16.89
CA GLN A 197 7.47 -10.88 17.53
C GLN A 197 7.31 -9.41 17.12
N LYS A 198 7.03 -9.14 15.83
CA LYS A 198 6.75 -7.78 15.36
C LYS A 198 5.53 -7.19 16.05
N ILE A 199 4.44 -7.95 16.14
CA ILE A 199 3.21 -7.51 16.81
C ILE A 199 3.45 -7.21 18.29
N GLN A 200 4.25 -8.04 18.98
CA GLN A 200 4.59 -7.78 20.37
C GLN A 200 5.37 -6.48 20.52
N ASN A 201 6.40 -6.27 19.70
CA ASN A 201 7.18 -5.03 19.72
C ASN A 201 6.29 -3.79 19.43
N ILE A 202 5.27 -3.91 18.59
CA ILE A 202 4.27 -2.85 18.37
C ILE A 202 3.44 -2.63 19.64
N ARG A 203 2.92 -3.69 20.26
CA ARG A 203 2.09 -3.57 21.48
C ARG A 203 2.86 -2.89 22.61
N ASP A 204 4.14 -3.16 22.72
CA ASP A 204 5.01 -2.58 23.74
C ASP A 204 5.13 -1.05 23.60
N THR A 205 4.93 -0.48 22.40
CA THR A 205 4.90 0.98 22.21
C THR A 205 3.62 1.64 22.72
N LYS A 206 2.55 0.85 22.90
CA LYS A 206 1.19 1.30 23.27
C LYS A 206 0.56 2.27 22.27
N CYS A 207 1.13 2.39 21.06
CA CYS A 207 0.56 3.22 20.01
C CYS A 207 -0.70 2.59 19.43
N LYS A 208 -1.72 3.41 19.19
CA LYS A 208 -2.92 2.99 18.45
C LYS A 208 -2.69 2.90 16.93
N TYR A 209 -1.65 3.55 16.43
CA TYR A 209 -1.34 3.63 15.00
C TYR A 209 0.07 3.13 14.70
N VAL A 210 0.19 2.35 13.63
CA VAL A 210 1.45 1.85 13.09
C VAL A 210 1.56 2.33 11.65
N LEU A 211 2.56 3.15 11.37
CA LEU A 211 2.81 3.63 10.03
C LEU A 211 3.83 2.73 9.33
N THR A 212 3.61 2.45 8.05
CA THR A 212 4.60 1.79 7.20
C THR A 212 4.47 2.25 5.76
N MET A 213 5.55 2.14 5.00
CA MET A 213 5.62 2.60 3.60
C MET A 213 5.53 1.45 2.60
N CYS A 214 5.12 0.27 3.04
CA CYS A 214 5.02 -0.93 2.22
C CYS A 214 3.70 -1.66 2.46
N LYS A 215 2.88 -1.80 1.40
CA LYS A 215 1.61 -2.54 1.46
C LYS A 215 1.79 -4.01 1.83
N GLY A 216 2.92 -4.62 1.48
CA GLY A 216 3.26 -5.97 1.93
C GLY A 216 3.43 -6.06 3.46
N CYS A 217 4.09 -5.07 4.07
CA CYS A 217 4.25 -5.01 5.51
C CYS A 217 2.93 -4.67 6.22
N GLU A 218 2.15 -3.74 5.65
CA GLU A 218 0.80 -3.42 6.14
C GLU A 218 -0.07 -4.68 6.18
N PHE A 219 -0.10 -5.42 5.08
CA PHE A 219 -0.84 -6.68 4.99
C PHE A 219 -0.33 -7.73 5.99
N ALA A 220 0.98 -7.93 6.10
CA ALA A 220 1.58 -8.91 7.00
C ALA A 220 1.21 -8.68 8.46
N ILE A 221 1.36 -7.43 8.92
CA ILE A 221 1.08 -7.06 10.31
C ILE A 221 -0.43 -7.17 10.58
N ASN A 222 -1.28 -6.68 9.66
CA ASN A 222 -2.73 -6.83 9.78
C ASN A 222 -3.17 -8.30 9.80
N HIS A 223 -2.55 -9.15 8.98
CA HIS A 223 -2.84 -10.59 8.98
C HIS A 223 -2.46 -11.24 10.31
N GLY A 224 -1.32 -10.88 10.88
CA GLY A 224 -0.87 -11.42 12.15
C GLY A 224 -1.73 -11.03 13.36
N LEU A 225 -2.55 -9.99 13.27
CA LEU A 225 -3.45 -9.56 14.35
C LEU A 225 -4.58 -10.57 14.63
N LYS A 226 -4.88 -11.51 13.71
CA LYS A 226 -5.90 -12.56 13.89
C LYS A 226 -7.23 -12.04 14.46
N ASN A 227 -7.72 -10.92 13.93
CA ASN A 227 -8.94 -10.18 14.35
C ASN A 227 -8.82 -9.28 15.60
N SER A 228 -7.65 -9.19 16.22
CA SER A 228 -7.40 -8.17 17.25
C SER A 228 -7.53 -6.75 16.67
N GLN A 229 -7.96 -5.81 17.52
CA GLN A 229 -8.05 -4.37 17.21
C GLN A 229 -7.12 -3.52 18.09
N ASP A 230 -6.04 -4.12 18.61
CA ASP A 230 -5.08 -3.44 19.50
C ASP A 230 -4.53 -2.14 18.90
N PHE A 231 -4.28 -2.14 17.59
CA PHE A 231 -3.76 -1.01 16.83
C PHE A 231 -4.17 -1.11 15.36
N LYS A 232 -4.01 0.00 14.64
CA LYS A 232 -4.28 0.10 13.21
C LYS A 232 -3.01 0.35 12.39
N VAL A 233 -2.74 -0.53 11.43
CA VAL A 233 -1.63 -0.37 10.48
C VAL A 233 -2.11 0.38 9.25
N MET A 234 -1.36 1.39 8.81
CA MET A 234 -1.68 2.16 7.61
C MET A 234 -0.45 2.82 6.98
N SER A 235 -0.60 3.31 5.76
CA SER A 235 0.44 4.13 5.14
C SER A 235 0.48 5.54 5.73
N ILE A 236 1.63 6.22 5.60
CA ILE A 236 1.76 7.64 5.97
C ILE A 236 0.74 8.49 5.19
N THR A 237 0.53 8.15 3.92
CA THR A 237 -0.48 8.77 3.07
C THR A 237 -1.90 8.63 3.63
N ASP A 238 -2.30 7.40 3.98
CA ASP A 238 -3.62 7.13 4.54
C ASP A 238 -3.81 7.85 5.87
N PHE A 239 -2.75 7.93 6.68
CA PHE A 239 -2.72 8.64 7.95
C PHE A 239 -2.99 10.15 7.76
N ILE A 240 -2.28 10.79 6.85
CA ILE A 240 -2.44 12.22 6.55
C ILE A 240 -3.83 12.50 5.99
N THR A 241 -4.29 11.72 5.00
CA THR A 241 -5.64 11.87 4.40
C THR A 241 -6.72 11.88 5.48
N ARG A 242 -6.56 10.99 6.47
CA ARG A 242 -7.58 10.72 7.48
C ARG A 242 -7.56 11.72 8.63
N PHE A 243 -6.39 12.14 9.08
CA PHE A 243 -6.26 12.84 10.36
C PHE A 243 -5.74 14.28 10.25
N ALA A 244 -5.09 14.66 9.15
CA ALA A 244 -4.56 16.01 9.02
C ALA A 244 -5.70 17.04 8.88
N GLU A 245 -5.58 18.18 9.55
CA GLU A 245 -6.37 19.40 9.34
C GLU A 245 -5.67 20.23 8.27
N LEU A 246 -5.94 19.90 7.01
CA LEU A 246 -5.49 20.63 5.83
C LEU A 246 -6.59 21.56 5.33
#